data_AF-A0A119APN8-F1
#
_entry.id   AF-A0A119APN8-F1
#
_cell.length_a   1.000
_cell.length_b   1.000
_cell.length_c   1.000
_cell.angle_alpha   90.00
_cell.angle_beta   90.00
_cell.angle_gamma   90.00
#
_symmetry.space_group_name_H-M   'P 1'
#
loop_
_entity.id
_entity.type
_entity.pdbx_description
1 polymer ?
#
loop_
_entity_poly.entity_id
_entity_poly.type
_entity_poly.pdbx_seq_one_letter_code
_entity_poly.pdbx_strand_id
1 'polypeptide(L)' 'MQELALTREQLASSLGTSLRCFEKWMLPHHDPEYRDLDEAEWRGVRELLRAKIVHRAAALPLVETNNGA' A
#
# COMPACT_ATOMS: atom_id res chain seq x y z
N MET A 1 -5.94 5.22 -11.15
CA MET A 1 -5.37 4.80 -9.85
C MET A 1 -4.88 3.37 -9.98
N GLN A 2 -3.69 3.05 -9.47
CA GLN A 2 -3.27 1.65 -9.35
C GLN A 2 -3.85 1.08 -8.07
N GLU A 3 -4.65 0.03 -8.18
CA GLU A 3 -5.17 -0.69 -7.01
C GLU A 3 -4.06 -1.58 -6.42
N LEU A 4 -3.91 -1.53 -5.09
CA LEU A 4 -3.13 -2.50 -4.34
C LEU A 4 -4.01 -3.75 -4.21
N ALA A 5 -3.59 -4.89 -4.77
CA ALA A 5 -4.25 -6.17 -4.60
C ALA A 5 -3.98 -6.75 -3.19
N LEU A 6 -4.31 -5.98 -2.15
CA LEU A 6 -4.14 -6.33 -0.74
C LEU A 6 -5.45 -6.07 0.00
N THR A 7 -5.81 -6.98 0.90
CA THR A 7 -6.90 -6.72 1.84
C THR A 7 -6.47 -5.71 2.90
N ARG A 8 -7.43 -5.14 3.63
CA ARG A 8 -7.15 -4.19 4.72
C ARG A 8 -6.30 -4.84 5.82
N GLU A 9 -6.53 -6.12 6.12
CA GLU A 9 -5.74 -6.88 7.10
C GLU A 9 -4.29 -7.04 6.63
N GLN A 10 -4.09 -7.39 5.37
CA GLN A 10 -2.75 -7.55 4.81
C GLN A 10 -2.00 -6.22 4.77
N LEU A 11 -2.71 -5.13 4.50
CA LEU A 11 -2.15 -3.78 4.52
C LEU A 11 -1.76 -3.37 5.95
N ALA A 12 -2.65 -3.54 6.93
CA ALA A 12 -2.36 -3.27 8.34
C ALA A 12 -1.15 -4.10 8.84
N SER A 13 -1.13 -5.40 8.50
CA SER A 13 -0.02 -6.29 8.83
C SER A 13 1.30 -5.85 8.18
N SER A 14 1.28 -5.40 6.93
CA SER A 14 2.47 -4.91 6.22
C SER A 14 3.01 -3.61 6.82
N LEU A 15 2.14 -2.81 7.45
CA LEU A 15 2.49 -1.58 8.15
C LEU A 15 2.92 -1.83 9.62
N GLY A 16 2.89 -3.09 10.07
CA GLY A 16 3.22 -3.45 11.46
C GLY A 16 2.18 -2.97 12.48
N THR A 17 0.95 -2.70 12.05
CA THR A 17 -0.13 -2.19 12.92
C THR A 17 -1.30 -3.17 12.98
N SER A 18 -2.21 -2.94 13.93
CA SER A 18 -3.46 -3.70 14.02
C SER A 18 -4.50 -3.18 13.01
N LEU A 19 -5.39 -4.06 12.54
CA LEU A 19 -6.50 -3.68 11.67
C LEU A 19 -7.31 -2.52 12.28
N ARG A 20 -7.61 -2.58 13.58
CA ARG A 20 -8.38 -1.55 14.28
C ARG A 20 -7.68 -0.18 14.27
N CYS A 21 -6.36 -0.14 14.44
CA CYS A 21 -5.60 1.11 14.34
C CYS A 21 -5.61 1.64 12.91
N PHE A 22 -5.40 0.75 11.93
CA PHE A 22 -5.45 1.10 10.53
C PHE A 22 -6.82 1.66 10.11
N GLU A 23 -7.91 1.07 10.57
CA GLU A 23 -9.27 1.54 10.28
C GLU A 23 -9.51 2.94 10.83
N LYS A 24 -8.98 3.27 12.02
CA LYS A 24 -9.07 4.62 12.61
C LYS A 24 -8.38 5.68 11.77
N TRP A 25 -7.31 5.34 11.06
CA TRP A 25 -6.64 6.26 10.13
C TRP A 25 -7.46 6.55 8.86
N MET A 26 -8.37 5.64 8.50
CA MET A 26 -9.24 5.79 7.33
C MET A 26 -10.58 6.47 7.64
N LEU A 27 -10.86 6.72 8.93
CA LEU A 27 -12.07 7.43 9.31
C LEU A 27 -12.03 8.88 8.82
N PRO A 28 -13.19 9.52 8.62
CA PRO A 28 -13.22 10.96 8.38
C PRO A 28 -12.62 11.74 9.55
N HIS A 29 -11.93 12.84 9.30
CA HIS A 29 -11.31 13.67 10.36
C HIS A 29 -12.29 14.20 11.43
N HIS A 30 -13.60 14.22 11.15
CA HIS A 30 -14.63 14.63 12.10
C HIS A 30 -15.12 13.48 13.00
N ASP A 31 -14.71 12.24 12.73
CA ASP A 31 -15.05 11.09 13.56
C ASP A 31 -14.25 11.13 14.87
N PRO A 32 -14.88 10.95 16.04
CA PRO A 32 -14.18 11.00 17.33
C PRO A 32 -13.16 9.88 17.52
N GLU A 33 -13.26 8.80 16.76
CA GLU A 33 -12.29 7.70 16.77
C GLU A 33 -11.16 7.86 15.76
N TYR A 34 -11.23 8.88 14.90
CA TYR A 34 -10.18 9.21 13.94
C TYR A 34 -8.84 9.41 14.66
N ARG A 35 -7.78 8.90 14.04
CA ARG A 35 -6.41 9.22 14.44
C ARG A 35 -5.60 9.67 13.25
N ASP A 36 -4.92 10.79 13.42
CA ASP A 36 -3.84 11.19 12.53
C ASP A 36 -2.69 10.19 12.63
N LEU A 37 -2.03 9.99 11.49
CA LEU A 37 -0.78 9.25 11.39
C LEU A 37 0.38 10.14 11.79
N ASP A 38 1.27 9.64 12.65
CA ASP A 38 2.53 10.32 12.93
C ASP A 38 3.53 10.17 11.76
N GLU A 39 4.63 10.92 11.80
CA GLU A 39 5.63 10.92 10.72
C GLU A 39 6.29 9.54 10.51
N ALA A 40 6.41 8.73 11.57
CA ALA A 40 6.99 7.40 11.48
C ALA A 40 6.02 6.42 10.79
N GLU A 41 4.74 6.49 11.14
CA GLU A 41 3.67 5.71 10.51
C GLU A 41 3.53 6.11 9.03
N TRP A 42 3.54 7.41 8.72
CA TRP A 42 3.56 7.91 7.34
C TRP A 42 4.77 7.44 6.54
N ARG A 43 5.94 7.33 7.18
CA ARG A 43 7.14 6.77 6.53
C ARG A 43 6.91 5.30 6.17
N GLY A 44 6.34 4.51 7.08
CA GLY A 44 6.00 3.10 6.82
C GLY A 44 5.05 2.93 5.62
N VAL A 45 3.99 3.76 5.56
CA VAL A 45 3.06 3.76 4.43
C VAL A 45 3.76 4.07 3.10
N ARG A 46 4.61 5.11 3.08
CA ARG A 46 5.35 5.51 1.87
C ARG A 46 6.30 4.43 1.38
N GLU A 47 7.02 3.77 2.28
CA GLU A 47 7.94 2.67 1.91
C GLU A 47 7.18 1.46 1.36
N LEU A 48 6.05 1.10 1.97
CA LEU A 48 5.20 0.02 1.47
C LEU A 48 4.69 0.31 0.05
N LEU A 49 4.21 1.54 -0.19
CA LEU A 49 3.75 1.97 -1.52
C LEU A 49 4.87 1.92 -2.55
N ARG A 50 6.08 2.42 -2.21
CA ARG A 50 7.26 2.34 -3.08
C ARG A 50 7.59 0.89 -3.43
N ALA A 51 7.68 0.01 -2.44
CA ALA A 51 8.00 -1.40 -2.65
C ALA A 51 6.99 -2.09 -3.58
N LYS A 52 5.68 -1.83 -3.40
CA LYS A 52 4.62 -2.49 -4.18
C LYS A 52 4.45 -1.91 -5.59
N ILE A 53 4.64 -0.60 -5.78
CA ILE A 53 4.65 0.01 -7.12
C ILE A 53 5.85 -0.51 -7.93
N VAL A 54 7.03 -0.59 -7.32
CA VAL A 54 8.24 -1.09 -7.97
C VAL A 54 8.12 -2.58 -8.34
N HIS A 55 7.51 -3.41 -7.48
CA HIS A 55 7.31 -4.83 -7.79
C HIS A 55 6.34 -5.05 -8.97
N ARG A 56 5.33 -4.19 -9.14
CA ARG A 56 4.43 -4.27 -10.29
C ARG A 56 5.09 -3.79 -11.59
N ALA A 57 6.00 -2.81 -11.51
CA ALA A 57 6.79 -2.36 -12.67
C ALA A 57 7.79 -3.43 -13.14
N ALA A 58 8.37 -4.20 -12.21
CA ALA A 58 9.30 -5.28 -12.52
C ALA A 58 8.62 -6.58 -13.01
N ALA A 59 7.32 -6.75 -12.76
CA ALA A 59 6.56 -7.95 -13.13
C ALA A 59 5.90 -7.89 -14.52
N LEU A 60 6.14 -6.84 -15.31
CA LEU A 60 5.79 -6.86 -16.73
C LEU A 60 6.75 -7.84 -17.43
N PRO A 61 6.27 -8.96 -18.02
CA PRO A 61 7.14 -9.75 -18.86
C PRO A 61 7.59 -8.85 -20.01
N LEU A 62 8.91 -8.75 -20.20
CA LEU A 62 9.47 -8.34 -21.48
C LEU A 62 8.85 -9.28 -22.51
N VAL A 63 7.84 -8.82 -23.23
CA VAL A 63 7.47 -9.43 -24.51
C VAL A 63 8.72 -9.28 -25.36
N GLU A 64 9.53 -10.33 -25.39
CA GLU A 64 10.51 -10.53 -26.44
C GLU A 64 9.68 -10.60 -27.72
N THR A 65 9.57 -9.48 -28.43
CA THR A 65 9.14 -9.47 -29.82
C THR A 65 10.24 -10.17 -30.61
N ASN A 66 10.21 -11.51 -30.58
CA ASN A 66 10.99 -12.35 -31.44
C ASN A 66 10.30 -12.33 -32.81
N ASN A 67 10.49 -11.23 -33.55
CA ASN A 67 10.19 -11.19 -34.97
C ASN A 67 11.36 -11.84 -35.71
N GLY A 68 11.37 -13.17 -35.68
CA GLY A 68 12.01 -13.96 -36.71
C GLY A 68 11.10 -13.99 -37.94
N ALA A 69 11.52 -13.31 -39.00
CA ALA A 69 11.23 -13.63 -40.41
C ALA A 69 12.14 -12.78 -41.30
#